data_AF-A0A1C1A4G3-F1
#
_entry.id   AF-A0A1C1A4G3-F1
#
_cell.length_a   1.000
_cell.length_b   1.000
_cell.length_c   1.000
_cell.angle_alpha   90.00
_cell.angle_beta   90.00
_cell.angle_gamma   90.00
#
_symmetry.space_group_name_H-M   'P 1'
#
loop_
_entity.id
_entity.type
_entity.pdbx_description
1 polymer ?
#
loop_
_entity_poly.entity_id
_entity_poly.type
_entity_poly.pdbx_seq_one_letter_code
_entity_poly.pdbx_strand_id
1 'polypeptide(L)'
;MPNGTVIKSAEVKPLFIDKTYTSKMLIDQTNSATKGVQINQGFISPGSKHADHKHNPPYDEVYLIMKGDAMVRLDGVEYDLTAGDVVHIPAGTMHAIANKSDTEELVIFTVWSQHPEKGANPVYDQRIAEWGKSYKTIDEE
;
A
#
# COMPACT_ATOMS: atom_id res chain seq x y z
N MET A 1 25.79 15.22 -5.30
CA MET A 1 24.78 14.14 -5.15
C MET A 1 23.57 14.51 -5.98
N PRO A 2 22.93 13.56 -6.69
CA PRO A 2 21.70 13.85 -7.44
C PRO A 2 20.58 14.28 -6.50
N ASN A 3 19.76 15.23 -6.94
CA ASN A 3 18.59 15.75 -6.21
C ASN A 3 17.36 14.86 -6.48
N GLY A 4 17.46 13.57 -6.16
CA GLY A 4 16.40 12.59 -6.38
C GLY A 4 16.72 11.23 -5.75
N THR A 5 15.67 10.45 -5.51
CA THR A 5 15.76 9.13 -4.88
C THR A 5 15.37 8.06 -5.88
N VAL A 6 16.21 7.03 -6.03
CA VAL A 6 15.89 5.81 -6.78
C VAL A 6 15.74 4.67 -5.79
N ILE A 7 14.65 3.93 -5.90
CA ILE A 7 14.36 2.78 -5.04
C ILE A 7 14.21 1.55 -5.90
N LYS A 8 14.98 0.52 -5.58
CA LYS A 8 14.84 -0.79 -6.19
C LYS A 8 13.96 -1.64 -5.29
N SER A 9 12.71 -1.87 -5.69
CA SER A 9 11.76 -2.68 -4.88
C SER A 9 12.31 -4.07 -4.49
N ALA A 10 13.18 -4.66 -5.32
CA ALA A 10 13.84 -5.93 -5.04
C ALA A 10 14.73 -5.90 -3.78
N GLU A 11 15.27 -4.74 -3.42
CA GLU A 11 16.15 -4.55 -2.26
C GLU A 11 15.37 -4.10 -1.01
N VAL A 12 14.07 -3.83 -1.12
CA VAL A 12 13.22 -3.38 0.00
C VAL A 12 12.73 -4.57 0.82
N LYS A 13 12.91 -4.48 2.15
CA LYS A 13 12.46 -5.49 3.10
C LYS A 13 10.93 -5.56 3.11
N PRO A 14 10.33 -6.72 2.81
CA PRO A 14 8.89 -6.90 2.96
C PRO A 14 8.51 -6.87 4.45
N LEU A 15 7.44 -6.15 4.79
CA LEU A 15 6.71 -6.36 6.02
C LEU A 15 5.59 -7.37 5.75
N PHE A 16 5.64 -8.51 6.43
CA PHE A 16 4.57 -9.50 6.41
C PHE A 16 3.55 -9.12 7.48
N ILE A 17 2.35 -8.69 7.06
CA ILE A 17 1.30 -8.29 7.99
C ILE A 17 0.65 -9.54 8.58
N ASP A 18 0.33 -10.48 7.69
CA ASP A 18 -0.13 -11.82 8.00
C ASP A 18 0.14 -12.76 6.81
N LYS A 19 -0.55 -13.90 6.74
CA LYS A 19 -0.40 -14.88 5.65
C LYS A 19 -1.00 -14.42 4.30
N THR A 20 -1.81 -13.36 4.32
CA THR A 20 -2.63 -12.89 3.21
C THR A 20 -2.10 -11.60 2.59
N TYR A 21 -1.34 -10.80 3.36
CA TYR A 21 -0.85 -9.52 2.89
C TYR A 21 0.62 -9.25 3.26
N THR A 22 1.38 -8.91 2.23
CA THR A 22 2.76 -8.43 2.36
C THR A 22 2.86 -7.03 1.77
N SER A 23 3.65 -6.17 2.40
CA SER A 23 3.77 -4.77 1.99
C SER A 23 5.23 -4.28 2.00
N LYS A 24 5.61 -3.48 1.02
CA LYS A 24 6.91 -2.79 0.94
C LYS A 24 6.67 -1.28 0.87
N MET A 25 7.32 -0.53 1.77
CA MET A 25 7.38 0.93 1.63
C MET A 25 8.41 1.27 0.54
N LEU A 26 8.01 1.97 -0.51
CA LEU A 26 8.92 2.34 -1.59
C LEU A 26 9.41 3.76 -1.46
N ILE A 27 8.52 4.74 -1.26
CA ILE A 27 8.89 6.15 -1.12
C ILE A 27 8.19 6.71 0.10
N ASP A 28 8.96 7.27 1.03
CA ASP A 28 8.46 8.14 2.11
C ASP A 28 9.57 9.11 2.58
N GLN A 29 9.29 9.92 3.60
CA GLN A 29 10.26 10.82 4.24
C GLN A 29 11.48 10.11 4.87
N THR A 30 11.40 8.81 5.21
CA THR A 30 12.54 8.09 5.79
C THR A 30 13.60 7.67 4.78
N ASN A 31 13.29 7.73 3.47
CA ASN A 31 14.23 7.36 2.39
C ASN A 31 14.30 8.38 1.25
N SER A 32 13.49 9.43 1.27
CA SER A 32 13.44 10.44 0.21
C SER A 32 13.09 11.83 0.74
N ALA A 33 13.29 12.86 -0.07
CA ALA A 33 12.92 14.24 0.24
C ALA A 33 11.43 14.57 -0.07
N THR A 34 10.59 13.56 -0.26
CA THR A 34 9.15 13.75 -0.53
C THR A 34 8.48 14.53 0.61
N LYS A 35 7.53 15.41 0.26
CA LYS A 35 6.78 16.22 1.24
C LYS A 35 5.30 15.84 1.35
N GLY A 36 4.80 15.03 0.42
CA GLY A 36 3.37 14.78 0.28
C GLY A 36 3.03 13.60 -0.62
N VAL A 37 3.97 12.68 -0.81
CA VAL A 37 3.72 11.46 -1.56
C VAL A 37 4.38 10.31 -0.83
N GLN A 38 3.58 9.31 -0.49
CA GLN A 38 4.09 8.00 -0.12
C GLN A 38 3.69 6.99 -1.18
N ILE A 39 4.56 6.04 -1.46
CA ILE A 39 4.27 4.93 -2.38
C ILE A 39 4.59 3.63 -1.67
N ASN A 40 3.61 2.72 -1.61
CA ASN A 40 3.80 1.36 -1.13
C ASN A 40 3.52 0.38 -2.25
N GLN A 41 4.15 -0.78 -2.17
CA GLN A 41 3.79 -1.96 -2.95
C GLN A 41 3.11 -2.98 -2.04
N GLY A 42 1.89 -3.37 -2.40
CA GLY A 42 1.12 -4.40 -1.71
C GLY A 42 1.06 -5.68 -2.54
N PHE A 43 1.10 -6.81 -1.85
CA PHE A 43 1.01 -8.16 -2.41
C PHE A 43 -0.09 -8.90 -1.66
N ILE A 44 -1.19 -9.21 -2.35
CA ILE A 44 -2.37 -9.86 -1.77
C ILE A 44 -2.43 -11.29 -2.28
N SER A 45 -2.35 -12.23 -1.34
CA SER A 45 -2.35 -13.67 -1.62
C SER A 45 -3.60 -14.11 -2.40
N PRO A 46 -3.55 -15.24 -3.11
CA PRO A 46 -4.71 -15.77 -3.83
C PRO A 46 -5.94 -15.95 -2.91
N GLY A 47 -7.12 -15.64 -3.44
CA GLY A 47 -8.43 -15.72 -2.77
C GLY A 47 -8.59 -14.81 -1.55
N SER A 48 -7.60 -13.95 -1.27
CA SER A 48 -7.56 -13.12 -0.06
C SER A 48 -8.19 -11.76 -0.29
N LYS A 49 -8.62 -11.13 0.81
CA LYS A 49 -9.24 -9.80 0.79
C LYS A 49 -8.87 -9.00 2.03
N HIS A 50 -8.87 -7.68 1.86
CA HIS A 50 -8.88 -6.75 2.98
C HIS A 50 -10.32 -6.39 3.32
N ALA A 51 -10.63 -6.35 4.61
CA ALA A 51 -11.95 -5.96 5.08
C ALA A 51 -12.24 -4.48 4.79
N ASP A 52 -13.53 -4.15 4.78
CA ASP A 52 -13.98 -2.78 4.65
C ASP A 52 -13.40 -1.92 5.77
N HIS A 53 -12.73 -0.83 5.40
CA HIS A 53 -12.19 0.16 6.31
C HIS A 53 -12.22 1.55 5.66
N LYS A 54 -11.77 2.56 6.41
CA LYS A 54 -11.61 3.92 5.90
C LYS A 54 -10.43 4.60 6.57
N HIS A 55 -9.88 5.59 5.89
CA HIS A 55 -8.91 6.52 6.46
C HIS A 55 -9.62 7.85 6.70
N ASN A 56 -9.46 8.42 7.91
CA ASN A 56 -10.09 9.69 8.21
C ASN A 56 -9.43 10.84 7.43
N PRO A 57 -10.11 11.97 7.20
CA PRO A 57 -9.49 13.15 6.64
C PRO A 57 -8.20 13.54 7.40
N PRO A 58 -7.15 13.99 6.69
CA PRO A 58 -7.12 14.36 5.27
C PRO A 58 -6.55 13.28 4.33
N TYR A 59 -6.56 12.01 4.72
CA TYR A 59 -5.80 10.96 4.03
C TYR A 59 -6.55 10.31 2.86
N ASP A 60 -6.30 10.81 1.65
CA ASP A 60 -6.68 10.13 0.41
C ASP A 60 -5.73 8.96 0.11
N GLU A 61 -6.26 7.93 -0.53
CA GLU A 61 -5.49 6.80 -1.05
C GLU A 61 -5.76 6.59 -2.55
N VAL A 62 -4.74 6.17 -3.29
CA VAL A 62 -4.88 5.76 -4.69
C VAL A 62 -4.36 4.35 -4.85
N TYR A 63 -5.13 3.47 -5.47
CA TYR A 63 -4.66 2.16 -5.93
C TYR A 63 -4.28 2.22 -7.39
N LEU A 64 -3.15 1.62 -7.75
CA LEU A 64 -2.80 1.26 -9.12
C LEU A 64 -2.60 -0.25 -9.16
N ILE A 65 -3.41 -0.94 -9.97
CA ILE A 65 -3.31 -2.39 -10.12
C ILE A 65 -2.13 -2.68 -11.05
N MET A 66 -1.14 -3.42 -10.55
CA MET A 66 0.09 -3.73 -11.30
C MET A 66 0.06 -5.12 -11.93
N LYS A 67 -0.59 -6.08 -11.27
CA LYS A 67 -0.75 -7.47 -11.74
C LYS A 67 -1.98 -8.10 -11.10
N GLY A 68 -2.73 -8.90 -11.86
CA GLY A 68 -3.80 -9.75 -11.36
C GLY A 68 -5.19 -9.16 -11.55
N ASP A 69 -6.18 -9.88 -11.04
CA ASP A 69 -7.60 -9.51 -11.11
C ASP A 69 -8.08 -9.13 -9.71
N ALA A 70 -8.53 -7.88 -9.56
CA ALA A 70 -9.01 -7.36 -8.29
C ALA A 70 -10.51 -7.05 -8.34
N MET A 71 -11.14 -7.08 -7.17
CA MET A 71 -12.39 -6.37 -6.93
C MET A 71 -12.11 -5.29 -5.90
N VAL A 72 -12.48 -4.04 -6.19
CA VAL A 72 -12.55 -2.98 -5.19
C VAL A 72 -14.00 -2.72 -4.84
N ARG A 73 -14.28 -2.52 -3.56
CA ARG A 73 -15.58 -2.02 -3.10
C ARG A 73 -15.39 -0.60 -2.60
N LEU A 74 -16.24 0.31 -3.05
CA LEU A 74 -16.29 1.71 -2.62
C LEU A 74 -17.72 2.04 -2.20
N ASP A 75 -17.92 2.37 -0.92
CA ASP A 75 -19.23 2.66 -0.32
C ASP A 75 -20.32 1.63 -0.69
N GLY A 76 -19.93 0.35 -0.70
CA GLY A 76 -20.83 -0.77 -0.99
C GLY A 76 -20.97 -1.14 -2.48
N VAL A 77 -20.39 -0.35 -3.39
CA VAL A 77 -20.41 -0.63 -4.84
C VAL A 77 -19.12 -1.33 -5.25
N GLU A 78 -19.25 -2.45 -5.96
CA GLU A 78 -18.12 -3.26 -6.41
C GLU A 78 -17.72 -2.96 -7.86
N TYR A 79 -16.42 -2.93 -8.10
CA TYR A 79 -15.82 -2.75 -9.42
C TYR A 79 -14.73 -3.81 -9.62
N ASP A 80 -14.76 -4.46 -10.78
CA ASP A 80 -13.69 -5.34 -11.21
C ASP A 80 -12.58 -4.52 -11.86
N LEU A 81 -11.34 -4.84 -11.52
CA LEU A 81 -10.14 -4.13 -11.95
C LEU A 81 -9.08 -5.12 -12.42
N THR A 82 -8.29 -4.68 -13.39
CA THR A 82 -7.17 -5.42 -13.96
C THR A 82 -5.92 -4.55 -14.02
N ALA A 83 -4.78 -5.12 -14.41
CA ALA A 83 -3.52 -4.39 -14.48
C ALA A 83 -3.62 -3.12 -15.35
N GLY A 84 -3.19 -1.99 -14.78
CA GLY A 84 -3.30 -0.65 -15.40
C GLY A 84 -4.46 0.19 -14.88
N ASP A 85 -5.46 -0.41 -14.24
CA ASP A 85 -6.59 0.32 -13.67
C ASP A 85 -6.20 1.06 -12.39
N VAL A 86 -6.86 2.20 -12.15
CA VAL A 86 -6.58 3.12 -11.04
C VAL A 86 -7.85 3.40 -10.25
N VAL A 87 -7.72 3.45 -8.93
CA VAL A 87 -8.80 3.84 -8.02
C VAL A 87 -8.33 5.03 -7.22
N HIS A 88 -9.11 6.11 -7.20
CA HIS A 88 -8.94 7.18 -6.21
C HIS A 88 -9.98 6.98 -5.10
N ILE A 89 -9.51 7.01 -3.86
CA ILE A 89 -10.29 6.76 -2.66
C ILE A 89 -10.17 8.01 -1.79
N PRO A 90 -11.16 8.91 -1.86
CA PRO A 90 -11.19 10.10 -1.01
C PRO A 90 -11.21 9.73 0.47
N ALA A 91 -10.60 10.56 1.32
CA ALA A 91 -10.63 10.37 2.75
C ALA A 91 -12.07 10.24 3.28
N GLY A 92 -12.28 9.29 4.18
CA GLY A 92 -13.58 8.97 4.77
C GLY A 92 -14.41 7.95 3.98
N THR A 93 -14.02 7.61 2.75
CA THR A 93 -14.69 6.60 1.91
C THR A 93 -14.48 5.20 2.49
N MET A 94 -15.56 4.45 2.67
CA MET A 94 -15.45 3.03 3.05
C MET A 94 -14.99 2.23 1.84
N HIS A 95 -13.92 1.46 2.00
CA HIS A 95 -13.34 0.70 0.91
C HIS A 95 -12.75 -0.64 1.35
N ALA A 96 -12.74 -1.57 0.39
CA ALA A 96 -12.12 -2.88 0.50
C ALA A 96 -11.51 -3.28 -0.85
N ILE A 97 -10.56 -4.22 -0.81
CA ILE A 97 -9.98 -4.83 -2.01
C ILE A 97 -9.90 -6.34 -1.82
N ALA A 98 -10.19 -7.09 -2.88
CA ALA A 98 -10.05 -8.54 -2.92
C ALA A 98 -9.26 -8.97 -4.15
N ASN A 99 -8.40 -9.98 -3.97
CA ASN A 99 -7.82 -10.73 -5.08
C ASN A 99 -8.85 -11.77 -5.55
N LYS A 100 -9.28 -11.68 -6.81
CA LYS A 100 -10.28 -12.58 -7.38
C LYS A 100 -9.70 -13.92 -7.86
N SER A 101 -8.38 -14.03 -7.93
CA SER A 101 -7.71 -15.27 -8.35
C SER A 101 -7.47 -16.19 -7.16
N ASP A 102 -7.80 -17.47 -7.29
CA ASP A 102 -7.48 -18.49 -6.29
C ASP A 102 -6.06 -19.06 -6.44
N THR A 103 -5.33 -18.67 -7.48
CA THR A 103 -3.99 -19.22 -7.78
C THR A 103 -2.90 -18.17 -7.95
N GLU A 104 -3.24 -16.96 -8.38
CA GLU A 104 -2.28 -15.90 -8.67
C GLU A 104 -2.30 -14.80 -7.62
N GLU A 105 -1.12 -14.24 -7.32
CA GLU A 105 -0.99 -13.07 -6.45
C GLU A 105 -1.41 -11.79 -7.18
N LEU A 106 -2.13 -10.94 -6.45
CA LEU A 106 -2.48 -9.57 -6.85
C LEU A 106 -1.40 -8.61 -6.34
N VAL A 107 -0.87 -7.77 -7.24
CA VAL A 107 0.13 -6.75 -6.91
C VAL A 107 -0.47 -5.36 -7.15
N ILE A 108 -0.40 -4.51 -6.14
CA ILE A 108 -0.88 -3.13 -6.21
C ILE A 108 0.22 -2.15 -5.78
N PHE A 109 0.17 -0.94 -6.31
CA PHE A 109 0.76 0.20 -5.63
C PHE A 109 -0.32 0.99 -4.91
N THR A 110 -0.03 1.45 -3.69
CA THR A 110 -0.84 2.44 -3.00
C THR A 110 -0.09 3.75 -2.88
N VAL A 111 -0.77 4.86 -3.18
CA VAL A 111 -0.21 6.20 -3.07
C VAL A 111 -1.02 6.99 -2.06
N TRP A 112 -0.32 7.65 -1.14
CA TRP A 112 -0.92 8.54 -0.14
C TRP A 112 -0.42 9.96 -0.35
N SER A 113 -1.34 10.93 -0.21
CA SER A 113 -1.09 12.36 -0.46
C SER A 113 -0.30 13.06 0.65
N GLN A 114 0.02 12.37 1.74
CA GLN A 114 0.80 12.89 2.84
C GLN A 114 1.28 11.78 3.78
N HIS A 115 2.18 12.15 4.69
CA HIS A 115 2.63 11.28 5.76
C HIS A 115 1.49 11.02 6.77
N PRO A 116 1.13 9.75 7.05
CA PRO A 116 0.10 9.41 8.02
C PRO A 116 0.58 9.75 9.42
N GLU A 117 -0.29 10.36 10.21
CA GLU A 117 -0.09 10.45 11.64
C GLU A 117 -0.33 9.09 12.30
N LYS A 118 0.13 8.94 13.55
CA LYS A 118 -0.06 7.69 14.30
C LYS A 118 -1.54 7.34 14.38
N GLY A 119 -1.90 6.14 13.96
CA GLY A 119 -3.26 5.60 13.93
C GLY A 119 -3.98 5.78 12.59
N ALA A 120 -3.46 6.58 11.66
CA ALA A 120 -4.10 6.79 10.35
C ALA A 120 -3.89 5.61 9.39
N ASN A 121 -2.74 4.93 9.51
CA ASN A 121 -2.40 3.76 8.70
C ASN A 121 -1.74 2.69 9.58
N PRO A 122 -2.47 1.60 9.93
CA PRO A 122 -1.96 0.57 10.83
C PRO A 122 -0.70 -0.14 10.32
N VAL A 123 -0.60 -0.30 9.01
CA VAL A 123 0.54 -0.96 8.34
C VAL A 123 1.77 -0.06 8.38
N TYR A 124 1.59 1.26 8.29
CA TYR A 124 2.64 2.24 8.53
C TYR A 124 3.09 2.23 9.99
N ASP A 125 2.15 2.29 10.93
CA ASP A 125 2.42 2.28 12.38
C ASP A 125 3.19 1.02 12.82
N GLN A 126 2.84 -0.14 12.27
CA GLN A 126 3.54 -1.39 12.54
C GLN A 126 5.02 -1.30 12.16
N ARG A 127 5.38 -0.68 11.03
CA ARG A 127 6.79 -0.49 10.66
C ARG A 127 7.53 0.40 11.65
N ILE A 128 6.89 1.49 12.08
CA ILE A 128 7.50 2.37 13.07
C ILE A 128 7.70 1.63 14.39
N ALA A 129 6.74 0.82 14.81
CA ALA A 129 6.84 0.02 16.03
C ALA A 129 7.93 -1.06 15.94
N GLU A 130 8.06 -1.75 14.82
CA GLU A 130 9.02 -2.85 14.64
C GLU A 130 10.44 -2.36 14.32
N TRP A 131 10.58 -1.33 13.49
CA TRP A 131 11.85 -0.94 12.88
C TRP A 131 12.31 0.47 13.26
N GLY A 132 11.48 1.26 13.96
CA GLY A 132 11.73 2.67 14.25
C GLY A 132 11.63 3.60 13.03
N LYS A 133 11.33 3.04 11.84
CA LYS A 133 11.22 3.74 10.56
C LYS A 133 10.34 2.95 9.59
N SER A 134 9.82 3.61 8.55
CA SER A 134 8.90 3.01 7.58
C SER A 134 9.61 2.36 6.39
N TYR A 135 10.79 2.83 5.99
CA TYR A 135 11.59 2.18 4.96
C TYR A 135 12.74 1.37 5.56
N LYS A 136 12.90 0.13 5.10
CA LYS A 136 14.02 -0.76 5.47
C LYS A 136 14.43 -1.62 4.28
N THR A 137 15.73 -1.84 4.08
CA THR A 137 16.24 -2.78 3.06
C THR A 137 16.45 -4.17 3.62
N ILE A 138 16.54 -5.17 2.74
CA ILE A 138 16.73 -6.58 3.11
C ILE A 138 18.02 -6.83 3.90
N ASP A 139 19.04 -5.99 3.70
CA ASP A 139 20.36 -6.12 4.33
C ASP A 139 20.44 -5.46 5.71
N GLU A 140 19.40 -4.72 6.11
CA GLU A 140 19.34 -4.12 7.43
C GLU A 140 18.80 -5.14 8.46
N GLU A 141 19.57 -5.39 9.52
CA GLU A 141 19.20 -6.21 10.67
C GLU A 141 17.92 -5.66 11.33
#